data_AF-A0A8S0G232-F1
#
_entry.id   AF-A0A8S0G232-F1
#
_cell.length_a   1.000
_cell.length_b   1.000
_cell.length_c   1.000
_cell.angle_alpha   90.00
_cell.angle_beta   90.00
_cell.angle_gamma   90.00
#
_symmetry.space_group_name_H-M   'P 1'
#
loop_
_entity.id
_entity.type
_entity.pdbx_description
1 polymer ?
#
loop_
_entity_poly.entity_id
_entity_poly.type
_entity_poly.pdbx_seq_one_letter_code
_entity_poly.pdbx_strand_id
1 'polypeptide(L)'
;MNITRSDGKNIPFAADIYDDQGNVIGNVGQGGQAFVRGIEQQGNINIKWLEESKPVSCLAHYQQSSEAEKIAQSIILNGIRCQIQ
;
A
#
# COMPACT_ATOMS: atom_id res chain seq x y z
N MET A 1 1.25 -1.83 6.38
CA MET A 1 1.26 -2.81 5.28
C MET A 1 2.68 -2.92 4.76
N ASN A 2 3.25 -4.11 4.71
CA ASN A 2 4.55 -4.37 4.11
C ASN A 2 4.31 -4.74 2.64
N ILE A 3 4.65 -3.81 1.74
CA ILE A 3 4.33 -3.89 0.31
C ILE A 3 5.62 -4.02 -0.49
N THR A 4 5.59 -4.90 -1.49
CA THR A 4 6.69 -5.08 -2.46
C THR A 4 6.22 -4.74 -3.86
N ARG A 5 7.07 -4.07 -4.64
CA ARG A 5 6.78 -3.71 -6.03
C ARG A 5 7.08 -4.90 -6.95
N SER A 6 6.25 -5.13 -7.96
CA SER A 6 6.36 -6.32 -8.82
C SER A 6 7.64 -6.40 -9.64
N ASP A 7 8.32 -5.26 -9.84
CA ASP A 7 9.60 -5.11 -10.54
C ASP A 7 10.83 -5.19 -9.63
N GLY A 8 10.63 -5.51 -8.34
CA GLY A 8 11.71 -5.69 -7.37
C GLY A 8 12.31 -4.40 -6.81
N LYS A 9 11.86 -3.22 -7.26
CA LYS A 9 12.24 -1.95 -6.61
C LYS A 9 11.36 -1.66 -5.40
N ASN A 10 11.71 -0.62 -4.64
CA ASN A 10 10.87 -0.14 -3.55
C ASN A 10 9.82 0.84 -4.06
N ILE A 11 8.68 0.90 -3.36
CA ILE A 11 7.74 2.00 -3.55
C ILE A 11 8.34 3.25 -2.88
N PRO A 12 8.38 4.41 -3.55
CA PRO A 12 8.99 5.61 -2.99
C PRO A 12 8.30 6.12 -1.72
N PHE A 13 9.08 6.81 -0.90
CA PHE A 13 8.55 7.56 0.24
C PHE A 13 7.56 8.63 -0.24
N ALA A 14 6.52 8.86 0.57
CA ALA A 14 5.42 9.78 0.29
C ALA A 14 4.61 9.45 -0.97
N ALA A 15 4.61 8.19 -1.42
CA ALA A 15 3.65 7.73 -2.41
C ALA A 15 2.24 7.67 -1.81
N ASP A 16 1.27 8.30 -2.48
CA ASP A 16 -0.13 8.34 -2.05
C ASP A 16 -0.81 7.00 -2.30
N ILE A 17 -1.64 6.58 -1.34
CA ILE A 17 -2.40 5.33 -1.41
C ILE A 17 -3.88 5.67 -1.54
N TYR A 18 -4.50 5.17 -2.59
CA TYR A 18 -5.90 5.38 -2.92
C TYR A 18 -6.70 4.10 -2.77
N ASP A 19 -7.95 4.21 -2.31
CA ASP A 19 -8.94 3.13 -2.40
C ASP A 19 -9.61 3.08 -3.80
N ASP A 20 -10.53 2.14 -3.99
CA ASP A 20 -11.31 1.96 -5.23
C ASP A 20 -12.22 3.16 -5.55
N GLN A 21 -12.52 4.02 -4.57
CA GLN A 21 -13.34 5.23 -4.74
C GLN A 21 -12.48 6.46 -5.10
N GLY A 22 -11.14 6.31 -5.08
CA GLY A 22 -10.20 7.40 -5.33
C GLY A 22 -9.94 8.28 -4.11
N ASN A 23 -10.33 7.85 -2.90
CA ASN A 23 -9.99 8.56 -1.67
C ASN A 23 -8.55 8.25 -1.27
N VAL A 24 -7.83 9.26 -0.77
CA VAL A 24 -6.51 9.04 -0.15
C VAL A 24 -6.72 8.43 1.23
N ILE A 25 -6.27 7.19 1.40
CA ILE A 25 -6.41 6.43 2.65
C ILE A 25 -5.10 6.32 3.42
N GLY A 26 -4.00 6.81 2.86
CA GLY A 26 -2.68 6.63 3.43
C GLY A 26 -1.52 7.08 2.57
N ASN A 27 -0.31 6.75 3.03
CA ASN A 27 0.93 7.05 2.34
C ASN A 27 2.00 6.00 2.61
N VAL A 28 3.00 5.92 1.73
CA VAL A 28 4.18 5.07 1.92
C VAL A 28 5.24 5.80 2.73
N GLY A 29 5.62 5.22 3.87
CA GLY A 29 6.71 5.70 4.71
C GLY A 29 8.06 5.07 4.33
N GLN A 30 9.02 5.20 5.23
CA GLN A 30 10.37 4.68 5.03
C GLN A 30 10.36 3.15 4.90
N GLY A 31 11.26 2.61 4.08
CA GLY A 31 11.38 1.16 3.86
C GLY A 31 10.24 0.52 3.08
N GLY A 32 9.41 1.31 2.37
CA GLY A 32 8.29 0.80 1.57
C GLY A 32 7.08 0.36 2.40
N GLN A 33 7.03 0.76 3.67
CA GLN A 33 5.91 0.45 4.55
C GLN A 33 4.74 1.41 4.28
N ALA A 34 3.61 0.88 3.87
CA ALA A 34 2.39 1.63 3.65
C ALA A 34 1.58 1.77 4.94
N PHE A 35 1.20 3.00 5.27
CA PHE A 35 0.36 3.33 6.42
C PHE A 35 -1.00 3.77 5.90
N VAL A 36 -2.05 3.04 6.28
CA VAL A 36 -3.43 3.32 5.88
C VAL A 36 -4.34 3.37 7.10
N ARG A 37 -5.45 4.09 7.00
CA ARG A 37 -6.46 4.21 8.07
C ARG A 37 -7.87 4.14 7.50
N GLY A 38 -8.81 3.68 8.32
CA GLY A 38 -10.23 3.64 7.94
C GLY A 38 -10.53 2.71 6.77
N ILE A 39 -9.74 1.64 6.60
CA ILE A 39 -9.91 0.68 5.51
C ILE A 39 -10.81 -0.48 5.90
N GLU A 40 -11.48 -1.06 4.90
CA GLU A 40 -12.32 -2.24 5.03
C GLU A 40 -11.52 -3.51 5.38
N GLN A 41 -12.23 -4.62 5.62
CA GLN A 41 -11.62 -5.92 5.90
C GLN A 41 -10.79 -6.47 4.73
N GLN A 42 -11.14 -6.09 3.51
CA GLN A 42 -10.41 -6.38 2.28
C GLN A 42 -10.72 -5.31 1.23
N GLY A 43 -9.86 -5.18 0.23
CA GLY A 43 -10.11 -4.25 -0.88
C GLY A 43 -8.91 -4.14 -1.80
N ASN A 44 -9.01 -3.26 -2.79
CA ASN A 44 -7.88 -2.90 -3.63
C ASN A 44 -7.34 -1.54 -3.24
N ILE A 45 -6.05 -1.38 -3.47
CA ILE A 45 -5.36 -0.10 -3.35
C ILE A 45 -4.61 0.22 -4.62
N ASN A 46 -4.61 1.49 -4.96
CA ASN A 46 -3.79 2.06 -6.02
C ASN A 46 -2.75 2.98 -5.37
N ILE A 47 -1.48 2.67 -5.54
CA ILE A 47 -0.39 3.49 -4.99
C ILE A 47 0.21 4.29 -6.14
N LYS A 48 0.30 5.61 -5.99
CA LYS A 48 0.74 6.53 -7.05
C LYS A 48 1.92 7.38 -6.60
N TRP A 49 2.87 7.58 -7.50
CA TRP A 49 4.03 8.44 -7.28
C TRP A 49 4.58 8.97 -8.61
N LEU A 50 5.65 9.77 -8.54
CA LEU A 50 6.42 10.19 -9.70
C LEU A 50 7.77 9.46 -9.73
N GLU A 51 8.09 8.82 -10.85
CA GLU A 51 9.43 8.26 -11.14
C GLU A 51 9.94 8.97 -12.40
N GLU A 52 11.09 9.63 -12.32
CA GLU A 52 11.65 10.44 -13.43
C GLU A 52 10.65 11.47 -14.00
N SER A 53 9.92 12.15 -13.10
CA SER A 53 8.87 13.13 -13.44
C SER A 53 7.69 12.56 -14.24
N LYS A 54 7.53 11.23 -14.29
CA LYS A 54 6.39 10.57 -14.92
C LYS A 54 5.48 9.94 -13.87
N PRO A 55 4.15 9.97 -14.06
CA PRO A 55 3.24 9.27 -13.19
C PRO A 55 3.48 7.77 -13.31
N VAL A 56 3.68 7.13 -12.15
CA VAL A 56 3.74 5.68 -12.03
C VAL A 56 2.74 5.27 -10.97
N SER A 57 2.13 4.11 -11.18
CA SER A 57 1.24 3.52 -10.19
C SER A 57 1.42 2.03 -10.10
N CYS A 58 0.99 1.46 -8.98
CA CYS A 58 0.83 0.04 -8.85
C CYS A 58 -0.49 -0.31 -8.16
N LEU A 59 -1.05 -1.47 -8.53
CA LEU A 59 -2.28 -2.01 -7.95
C LEU A 59 -1.98 -3.19 -7.05
N ALA A 60 -2.60 -3.23 -5.88
CA ALA A 60 -2.51 -4.36 -4.97
C ALA A 60 -3.87 -4.69 -4.36
N HIS A 61 -4.10 -5.97 -4.09
CA HIS A 61 -5.20 -6.42 -3.26
C HIS A 61 -4.70 -6.64 -1.83
N TYR A 62 -5.51 -6.28 -0.83
CA TYR A 62 -5.25 -6.57 0.56
C TYR A 62 -6.45 -7.26 1.20
N GLN A 63 -6.15 -8.10 2.18
CA GLN A 63 -7.13 -8.74 3.03
C GLN A 63 -6.53 -8.83 4.43
N GLN A 64 -7.26 -8.35 5.44
CA GLN A 64 -6.85 -8.57 6.82
C GLN A 64 -7.39 -9.94 7.26
N SER A 65 -6.56 -10.73 7.92
CA SER A 65 -6.97 -11.99 8.55
C SER A 65 -7.30 -11.75 10.02
N SER A 66 -8.17 -12.59 10.60
CA SER A 66 -8.45 -12.60 12.04
C SER A 66 -7.20 -12.88 12.90
N GLU A 67 -6.20 -13.52 12.28
CA GLU A 67 -4.91 -13.90 12.87
C GLU A 67 -3.81 -12.87 12.60
N ALA A 68 -4.13 -11.74 11.97
CA ALA A 68 -3.13 -10.74 11.64
C ALA A 68 -2.48 -10.19 12.92
N GLU A 69 -1.16 -10.05 12.87
CA GLU A 69 -0.36 -9.51 13.96
C GLU A 69 -0.84 -8.09 14.30
N LYS A 70 -1.01 -7.81 15.59
CA LYS A 70 -1.41 -6.51 16.10
C LYS A 70 -0.31 -5.92 16.96
N ILE A 71 0.16 -4.73 16.61
CA ILE A 71 1.12 -3.96 17.40
C ILE A 71 0.45 -2.65 17.79
N ALA A 72 0.30 -2.40 19.09
CA ALA A 72 -0.34 -1.19 19.62
C ALA A 72 -1.67 -0.83 18.90
N GLN A 73 -2.56 -1.83 18.77
CA GLN A 73 -3.88 -1.73 18.09
C GLN A 73 -3.82 -1.58 16.55
N SER A 74 -2.64 -1.52 15.94
CA SER A 74 -2.47 -1.49 14.49
C SER A 74 -2.31 -2.90 13.93
N ILE A 75 -3.05 -3.22 12.86
CA ILE A 75 -2.95 -4.49 12.14
C ILE A 75 -1.79 -4.44 11.15
N ILE A 76 -0.93 -5.46 11.18
CA ILE A 76 0.17 -5.61 10.22
C ILE A 76 -0.26 -6.56 9.11
N LEU A 77 -0.32 -6.03 7.88
CA LEU A 77 -0.51 -6.83 6.68
C LEU A 77 0.84 -7.06 6.00
N ASN A 78 1.19 -8.33 5.81
CA ASN A 78 2.45 -8.78 5.22
C ASN A 78 2.22 -9.37 3.83
N GLY A 79 3.28 -9.41 3.02
CA GLY A 79 3.28 -10.13 1.75
C GLY A 79 2.42 -9.50 0.65
N ILE A 80 2.06 -8.22 0.78
CA ILE A 80 1.29 -7.53 -0.26
C ILE A 80 2.21 -7.25 -1.45
N ARG A 81 1.85 -7.78 -2.62
CA ARG A 81 2.57 -7.52 -3.88
C ARG A 81 1.81 -6.52 -4.73
N CYS A 82 2.44 -5.40 -5.04
CA CYS A 82 1.88 -4.33 -5.85
C CYS A 82 2.36 -4.44 -7.30
N GLN A 83 1.42 -4.63 -8.23
CA GLN A 83 1.70 -4.78 -9.66
C GLN A 83 1.80 -3.42 -10.34
N ILE A 84 2.98 -3.06 -10.84
CA ILE A 84 3.19 -1.87 -11.69
C ILE A 84 2.19 -1.87 -12.86
N GLN A 85 1.67 -0.69 -13.17
CA GLN A 85 0.79 -0.42 -14.33
C GLN A 85 1.56 0.24 -15.47
#